data_AF-A0A3A9BFV0-F1
#
_entry.id   AF-A0A3A9BFV0-F1
#
_cell.length_a   1.000
_cell.length_b   1.000
_cell.length_c   1.000
_cell.angle_alpha   90.00
_cell.angle_beta   90.00
_cell.angle_gamma   90.00
#
_symmetry.space_group_name_H-M   'P 1'
#
loop_
_entity.id
_entity.type
_entity.pdbx_description
1 polymer ?
#
loop_
_entity_poly.entity_id
_entity_poly.type
_entity_poly.pdbx_seq_one_letter_code
_entity_poly.pdbx_strand_id
1 'polypeptide(L)' 'MTLKKLLSELNFEGHISLRRNNFGGMQYIGGGSSEKISARYGGYQVDKTVIIGNILVVFVK' A
#
# COMPACT_ATOMS: atom_id res chain seq x y z
N MET A 1 4.39 -10.80 -1.62
CA MET A 1 4.85 -10.47 -0.25
C MET A 1 3.73 -9.72 0.44
N THR A 2 3.61 -9.82 1.77
CA THR A 2 2.57 -9.07 2.49
C THR A 2 2.91 -7.59 2.56
N LEU A 3 1.88 -6.75 2.58
CA LEU A 3 2.03 -5.31 2.76
C LEU A 3 2.82 -4.98 4.03
N LYS A 4 2.53 -5.69 5.14
CA LYS A 4 3.24 -5.49 6.41
C LYS A 4 4.75 -5.72 6.26
N LYS A 5 5.16 -6.79 5.55
CA LYS A 5 6.57 -7.12 5.32
C LYS A 5 7.24 -6.09 4.42
N LEU A 6 6.58 -5.68 3.33
CA LEU A 6 7.07 -4.62 2.45
C LEU A 6 7.35 -3.34 3.26
N LEU A 7 6.37 -2.86 4.03
CA LEU A 7 6.48 -1.60 4.75
C LEU A 7 7.54 -1.64 5.86
N SER A 8 7.75 -2.79 6.52
CA SER A 8 8.82 -2.94 7.50
C SER A 8 10.22 -2.93 6.89
N GLU A 9 10.38 -3.44 5.67
CA GLU A 9 11.68 -3.49 4.98
C GLU A 9 12.03 -2.17 4.30
N LEU A 10 11.03 -1.45 3.78
CA LEU A 10 11.24 -0.20 3.05
C LEU A 10 11.60 0.98 3.96
N ASN A 11 11.14 0.95 5.22
CA ASN A 11 11.21 2.08 6.15
C ASN A 11 10.79 3.42 5.49
N PHE A 12 9.69 3.39 4.74
CA PHE A 12 9.29 4.50 3.89
C PHE A 12 8.78 5.69 4.70
N GLU A 13 9.46 6.83 4.57
CA GLU A 13 9.09 8.11 5.17
C GLU A 13 8.24 8.93 4.19
N GLY A 14 6.92 8.71 4.22
CA GLY A 14 5.99 9.43 3.36
C GLY A 14 4.55 8.96 3.50
N HIS A 15 3.68 9.41 2.59
CA HIS A 15 2.29 8.97 2.53
C HIS A 15 2.16 7.73 1.66
N ILE A 16 1.32 6.79 2.07
CA ILE A 16 0.99 5.61 1.29
C ILE A 16 -0.41 5.79 0.72
N SER A 17 -0.59 5.39 -0.54
CA SER A 17 -1.90 5.23 -1.19
C SER A 17 -2.09 3.77 -1.57
N LEU A 18 -3.10 3.11 -1.01
CA LEU A 18 -3.44 1.73 -1.34
C LEU A 18 -4.49 1.66 -2.43
N ARG A 19 -4.21 0.84 -3.44
CA ARG A 19 -5.08 0.57 -4.57
C ARG A 19 -5.34 -0.93 -4.68
N ARG A 20 -6.57 -1.34 -4.99
CA ARG A 20 -6.94 -2.73 -5.23
C ARG A 20 -7.74 -2.84 -6.50
N ASN A 21 -7.47 -3.85 -7.31
CA ASN A 21 -8.30 -4.15 -8.47
C ASN A 21 -9.53 -4.93 -8.02
N ASN A 22 -10.71 -4.34 -8.20
CA ASN A 22 -12.01 -4.98 -7.95
C ASN A 22 -12.75 -5.17 -9.30
N PHE A 23 -13.95 -5.73 -9.26
CA PHE A 23 -14.77 -6.00 -10.47
C PHE A 23 -15.04 -4.74 -11.33
N GLY A 24 -14.98 -3.54 -10.73
CA GLY A 24 -15.12 -2.25 -11.40
C GLY A 24 -13.79 -1.54 -11.73
N GLY A 25 -12.66 -2.25 -11.70
CA GLY A 25 -11.34 -1.71 -11.96
C GLY A 25 -10.58 -1.29 -10.71
N MET A 26 -9.58 -0.41 -10.91
CA MET A 26 -8.65 -0.01 -9.87
C MET A 26 -9.29 0.98 -8.88
N GLN A 27 -9.45 0.59 -7.63
CA GLN A 27 -10.09 1.39 -6.59
C GLN A 27 -9.11 1.80 -5.49
N TYR A 28 -9.31 3.00 -4.94
CA TYR A 28 -8.67 3.43 -3.70
C TYR A 28 -9.34 2.77 -2.50
N ILE A 29 -8.55 2.16 -1.62
CA ILE A 29 -9.08 1.46 -0.44
C ILE A 29 -8.52 1.95 0.90
N GLY A 30 -7.49 2.80 0.87
CA GLY A 30 -6.90 3.38 2.09
C GLY A 30 -5.63 4.17 1.81
N GLY A 31 -5.23 5.01 2.75
CA GLY A 31 -4.01 5.81 2.65
C GLY A 31 -3.63 6.43 4.00
N GLY A 32 -2.38 6.87 4.12
CA GLY A 32 -1.83 7.46 5.34
C GLY A 32 -0.41 6.99 5.63
N SER A 33 -0.02 6.99 6.90
CA SER A 33 1.31 6.56 7.33
C SER A 33 1.49 5.04 7.25
N SER A 34 2.75 4.60 7.21
CA SER A 34 3.16 3.20 7.21
C SER A 34 2.54 2.41 8.36
N GLU A 35 2.46 2.97 9.56
CA GLU A 35 1.90 2.31 10.75
C GLU A 35 0.40 2.07 10.59
N LYS A 36 -0.37 3.10 10.22
CA LYS A 36 -1.82 3.00 10.05
C LYS A 36 -2.18 2.01 8.95
N ILE A 37 -1.43 2.05 7.85
CA ILE A 37 -1.66 1.18 6.70
C ILE A 37 -1.28 -0.26 7.02
N SER A 38 -0.15 -0.48 7.67
CA SER A 38 0.30 -1.82 8.10
C SER A 38 -0.67 -2.44 9.10
N ALA A 39 -1.21 -1.66 10.06
CA ALA A 39 -2.17 -2.15 11.04
C ALA A 39 -3.50 -2.59 10.40
N ARG A 40 -4.02 -1.81 9.45
CA ARG A 40 -5.36 -2.06 8.86
C ARG A 40 -5.33 -2.99 7.65
N TYR A 41 -4.27 -2.97 6.86
CA TYR A 41 -4.17 -3.67 5.57
C TYR A 41 -2.95 -4.58 5.47
N GLY A 42 -2.22 -4.83 6.55
CA GLY A 42 -0.94 -5.54 6.52
C GLY A 42 -0.99 -6.97 5.95
N GLY A 43 -2.15 -7.63 6.01
CA GLY A 43 -2.37 -8.98 5.47
C GLY A 43 -2.54 -9.06 3.94
N TYR A 44 -2.74 -7.93 3.27
CA TYR A 44 -2.90 -7.90 1.81
C TYR A 44 -1.61 -8.30 1.10
N GLN A 45 -1.75 -8.99 -0.04
CA GLN A 45 -0.60 -9.32 -0.89
C GLN A 45 -0.31 -8.15 -1.82
N VAL A 46 0.94 -7.70 -1.83
CA VAL A 46 1.41 -6.67 -2.75
C VAL A 46 1.56 -7.26 -4.15
N ASP A 47 0.95 -6.59 -5.13
CA ASP A 47 1.08 -6.90 -6.56
C ASP A 47 2.18 -6.05 -7.20
N LYS A 48 2.11 -4.72 -7.02
CA LYS A 48 3.11 -3.78 -7.53
C LYS A 48 3.16 -2.51 -6.69
N THR A 49 4.25 -1.76 -6.81
CA THR A 49 4.43 -0.46 -6.16
C THR A 49 4.92 0.57 -7.17
N VAL A 50 4.50 1.83 -7.00
CA VAL A 50 5.06 2.97 -7.73
C VAL A 50 5.22 4.14 -6.77
N ILE A 51 6.21 5.00 -7.00
CA ILE A 51 6.38 6.25 -6.25
C ILE A 51 5.99 7.41 -7.17
N ILE A 52 5.10 8.28 -6.69
CA ILE A 52 4.68 9.50 -7.39
C ILE A 52 4.87 10.66 -6.42
N GLY A 53 5.85 11.53 -6.68
CA GLY A 53 6.28 12.55 -5.72
C GLY A 53 6.77 11.89 -4.42
N ASN A 54 6.20 12.28 -3.28
CA ASN A 54 6.50 11.68 -1.97
C ASN A 54 5.41 10.68 -1.49
N ILE A 55 4.70 10.06 -2.44
CA ILE A 55 3.63 9.10 -2.15
C ILE A 55 4.01 7.73 -2.71
N LEU A 56 4.05 6.73 -1.83
CA LEU A 56 4.17 5.33 -2.20
C LEU A 56 2.77 4.78 -2.54
N VAL A 57 2.52 4.53 -3.82
CA VAL A 57 1.28 3.90 -4.27
C VAL A 57 1.49 2.39 -4.31
N VAL A 58 0.75 1.66 -3.48
CA VAL A 58 0.81 0.20 -3.37
C VAL A 58 -0.45 -0.41 -3.95
N PHE A 59 -0.27 -1.30 -4.92
CA PHE A 59 -1.34 -2.08 -5.52
C PHE A 59 -1.37 -3.45 -4.84
N VAL A 60 -2.53 -3.85 -4.35
CA VAL A 60 -2.72 -5.09 -3.58
C VAL A 60 -3.77 -6.02 -4.18
N LYS A 61 -3.71 -7.29 -3.83
CA LYS A 61 -4.70 -8.34 -4.12
C LYS A 61 -5.49 -8.72 -2.89
#